data_AF-A0A1F8SI27-F1
#
_entry.id   AF-A0A1F8SI27-F1
#
_cell.length_a   1.000
_cell.length_b   1.000
_cell.length_c   1.000
_cell.angle_alpha   90.00
_cell.angle_beta   90.00
_cell.angle_gamma   90.00
#
_symmetry.space_group_name_H-M   'P 1'
#
loop_
_entity.id
_entity.type
_entity.pdbx_description
1 polymer ?
#
loop_
_entity_poly.entity_id
_entity_poly.type
_entity_poly.pdbx_seq_one_letter_code
_entity_poly.pdbx_strand_id
1 'polypeptide(L)' 'MGALFEFGAILAAAVALVLAMFVAVRVVARGLFGRDRRLERAVGLEVLDARLARGEITREEYEQAKRALGA' A
#
# COMPACT_ATOMS: atom_id res chain seq x y z
N MET A 1 -4.13 9.41 48.61
CA MET A 1 -3.19 9.45 47.46
C MET A 1 -3.47 8.39 46.39
N GLY A 2 -4.46 7.48 46.51
CA GLY A 2 -4.71 6.43 45.50
C GLY A 2 -5.48 6.88 44.24
N ALA A 3 -6.50 7.74 44.38
CA ALA A 3 -7.37 8.12 43.26
C ALA A 3 -6.62 8.83 42.10
N LEU A 4 -5.66 9.71 42.41
CA LEU A 4 -4.85 10.39 41.39
C LEU A 4 -3.99 9.42 40.55
N PHE A 5 -3.51 8.32 41.16
CA PHE A 5 -2.78 7.28 40.44
C PHE A 5 -3.70 6.44 39.55
N GLU A 6 -4.92 6.14 40.01
CA GLU A 6 -5.91 5.42 39.20
C GLU A 6 -6.36 6.25 37.99
N PHE A 7 -6.64 7.55 38.18
CA PHE A 7 -6.93 8.46 37.07
C PHE A 7 -5.76 8.60 36.10
N GLY A 8 -4.52 8.68 36.60
CA GLY A 8 -3.32 8.72 35.78
C GLY A 8 -3.13 7.43 34.97
N ALA A 9 -3.38 6.26 35.57
CA ALA A 9 -3.28 4.97 34.90
C ALA A 9 -4.34 4.81 33.80
N ILE A 10 -5.59 5.23 34.05
CA ILE A 10 -6.67 5.20 33.06
C ILE A 10 -6.34 6.12 31.89
N LEU A 11 -5.84 7.33 32.15
CA LEU A 11 -5.44 8.27 31.10
C LEU A 11 -4.29 7.70 30.26
N ALA A 12 -3.28 7.12 30.91
CA ALA A 12 -2.15 6.50 30.22
C ALA A 12 -2.59 5.31 29.34
N ALA A 13 -3.49 4.47 29.85
CA ALA A 13 -4.06 3.35 29.08
C ALA A 13 -4.86 3.83 27.86
N ALA A 14 -5.66 4.89 28.01
CA ALA A 14 -6.41 5.49 26.91
C ALA A 14 -5.47 6.06 25.83
N VAL A 15 -4.41 6.77 26.23
CA VAL A 15 -3.40 7.29 25.29
C VAL A 15 -2.68 6.15 24.58
N ALA A 16 -2.28 5.11 25.30
CA ALA A 16 -1.63 3.93 24.73
C ALA A 16 -2.53 3.22 23.71
N LEU A 17 -3.83 3.09 24.00
CA LEU A 17 -4.81 2.51 23.08
C LEU A 17 -4.93 3.32 21.78
N VAL A 18 -5.02 4.64 21.88
CA VAL A 18 -5.10 5.53 20.70
C VAL A 18 -3.84 5.43 19.86
N LEU A 19 -2.66 5.42 20.48
CA LEU A 19 -1.39 5.26 19.77
C LEU A 19 -1.28 3.89 19.10
N ALA A 20 -1.68 2.82 19.79
CA ALA A 20 -1.70 1.47 19.23
C ALA A 20 -2.64 1.40 18.01
N MET A 21 -3.83 2.00 18.10
CA MET A 21 -4.77 2.08 16.98
C MET A 21 -4.18 2.86 15.81
N PHE A 22 -3.53 4.00 16.06
CA PHE A 22 -2.88 4.80 15.02
C PHE A 22 -1.78 4.01 14.30
N VAL A 23 -0.93 3.28 15.05
CA VAL A 23 0.11 2.43 14.48
C VAL A 23 -0.50 1.30 13.66
N ALA A 24 -1.53 0.64 14.17
CA ALA A 24 -2.22 -0.43 13.46
C ALA A 24 -2.78 0.06 12.11
N VAL A 25 -3.48 1.20 12.11
CA VAL A 25 -4.00 1.81 10.88
C VAL A 25 -2.86 2.15 9.91
N ARG A 26 -1.74 2.70 10.39
CA ARG A 26 -0.61 3.05 9.52
C ARG A 26 0.06 1.82 8.91
N VAL A 27 0.20 0.74 9.67
CA VAL A 27 0.77 -0.52 9.19
C VAL A 27 -0.16 -1.17 8.16
N VAL A 28 -1.47 -1.23 8.46
CA VAL A 28 -2.48 -1.77 7.54
C VAL A 28 -2.57 -0.93 6.27
N ALA A 29 -2.59 0.40 6.39
CA ALA A 29 -2.60 1.30 5.25
C ALA A 29 -1.35 1.08 4.38
N ARG A 30 -0.14 1.01 4.96
CA ARG A 30 1.08 0.72 4.20
C ARG A 30 1.07 -0.67 3.56
N GLY A 31 0.51 -1.67 4.24
CA GLY A 31 0.38 -3.03 3.73
C GLY A 31 -0.59 -3.14 2.54
N LEU A 32 -1.70 -2.38 2.58
CA LEU A 32 -2.70 -2.35 1.51
C LEU A 32 -2.23 -1.51 0.30
N PHE A 33 -1.69 -0.31 0.52
CA PHE A 33 -1.18 0.54 -0.57
C PHE A 33 0.03 -0.06 -1.31
N GLY A 34 0.77 -1.00 -0.69
CA GLY A 34 1.80 -1.78 -1.38
C GLY A 34 1.23 -2.84 -2.33
N ARG A 35 0.00 -3.30 -2.07
CA ARG A 35 -0.69 -4.36 -2.82
C ARG A 35 -1.33 -3.81 -4.11
N ASP A 36 -1.86 -2.60 -4.07
CA ASP A 36 -2.43 -1.92 -5.25
C ASP A 36 -1.40 -1.71 -6.36
N ARG A 37 -0.17 -1.30 -6.02
CA ARG A 37 0.90 -1.17 -7.03
C ARG A 37 1.26 -2.48 -7.73
N ARG A 38 1.07 -3.62 -7.07
CA ARG A 38 1.36 -4.93 -7.66
C ARG A 38 0.23 -5.38 -8.59
N LEU A 39 -1.02 -5.05 -8.25
CA LEU A 39 -2.19 -5.29 -9.08
C LEU A 39 -2.19 -4.39 -10.32
N GLU A 40 -1.93 -3.09 -10.16
CA GLU A 40 -1.82 -2.15 -11.29
C GLU A 40 -0.72 -2.58 -12.28
N ARG A 41 0.42 -3.08 -11.78
CA ARG A 41 1.48 -3.62 -12.66
C ARG A 41 1.05 -4.86 -13.42
N ALA A 42 0.35 -5.80 -12.77
CA ALA A 42 -0.12 -7.01 -13.41
C ALA A 42 -1.13 -6.69 -14.53
N VAL A 43 -2.09 -5.81 -14.24
CA VAL A 43 -3.09 -5.36 -15.22
C VAL A 43 -2.42 -4.54 -16.34
N GLY A 44 -1.47 -3.66 -16.01
CA GLY A 44 -0.74 -2.86 -16.98
C GLY A 44 0.09 -3.70 -17.97
N LEU A 45 0.73 -4.77 -17.49
CA LEU A 45 1.46 -5.72 -18.34
C LEU A 45 0.52 -6.49 -19.26
N GLU A 46 -0.61 -6.96 -18.75
CA GLU A 46 -1.60 -7.69 -19.53
C GLU A 46 -2.17 -6.84 -20.68
N VAL A 47 -2.46 -5.56 -20.40
CA VAL A 47 -2.87 -4.60 -21.44
C VAL A 47 -1.76 -4.41 -22.49
N LEU A 48 -0.50 -4.35 -22.07
CA LEU A 48 0.63 -4.15 -22.96
C LEU A 48 0.87 -5.35 -23.88
N ASP A 49 0.77 -6.57 -23.34
CA ASP A 49 0.84 -7.82 -24.10
C ASP A 49 -0.27 -7.89 -25.16
N ALA A 50 -1.50 -7.52 -24.78
CA ALA A 50 -2.63 -7.51 -25.70
C ALA A 50 -2.44 -6.51 -26.84
N ARG A 51 -1.85 -5.33 -26.57
CA ARG A 51 -1.55 -4.32 -27.60
C ARG A 51 -0.46 -4.79 -28.57
N LEU A 52 0.58 -5.45 -28.07
CA LEU A 52 1.64 -6.03 -28.90
C LEU A 52 1.08 -7.15 -29.80
N ALA A 53 0.23 -8.02 -29.26
CA ALA A 53 -0.40 -9.11 -30.02
C ALA A 53 -1.30 -8.60 -31.15
N ARG A 54 -1.96 -7.45 -30.95
CA ARG A 54 -2.75 -6.78 -31.99
C ARG A 54 -1.91 -5.98 -32.99
N GLY A 55 -0.60 -5.84 -32.76
CA GLY A 55 0.29 -5.03 -33.58
C GLY A 55 0.06 -3.52 -33.44
N GLU A 56 -0.61 -3.07 -32.36
CA GLU A 56 -0.86 -1.65 -32.09
C GLU A 56 0.39 -0.92 -31.58
N ILE A 57 1.35 -1.67 -31.07
CA ILE A 57 2.65 -1.19 -30.62
C ILE A 57 3.74 -2.09 -31.18
N THR A 58 4.89 -1.48 -31.42
CA THR A 58 6.11 -2.19 -31.80
C THR A 58 6.75 -2.88 -30.59
N ARG A 59 7.67 -3.80 -30.86
CA ARG A 59 8.42 -4.49 -29.81
C ARG A 59 9.29 -3.53 -28.99
N GLU A 60 9.79 -2.47 -29.60
CA GLU A 60 10.60 -1.44 -28.93
C GLU A 60 9.77 -0.61 -27.95
N GLU A 61 8.56 -0.22 -28.35
CA GLU A 61 7.60 0.49 -27.49
C GLU A 61 7.13 -0.38 -26.32
N TYR A 62 6.91 -1.67 -26.57
CA TYR A 62 6.61 -2.64 -25.53
C TYR A 62 7.73 -2.71 -24.48
N GLU A 63 8.99 -2.86 -24.91
CA GLU A 63 10.12 -2.95 -23.97
C GLU A 63 10.37 -1.65 -23.21
N GLN A 64 10.03 -0.48 -23.77
CA GLN A 64 10.07 0.79 -23.02
C GLN A 64 8.97 0.86 -21.96
N ALA A 65 7.73 0.53 -22.32
CA ALA A 65 6.59 0.60 -21.39
C ALA A 65 6.69 -0.46 -20.28
N LYS A 66 7.20 -1.64 -20.59
CA LYS A 66 7.49 -2.70 -19.60
C LYS A 66 8.50 -2.24 -18.53
N ARG A 67 9.57 -1.56 -18.95
CA ARG A 67 10.55 -0.95 -18.04
C ARG A 67 9.94 0.17 -17.18
N ALA A 68 9.05 0.98 -17.76
CA ALA A 68 8.34 2.04 -17.02
C ALA A 68 7.39 1.48 -15.93
N LEU A 69 6.79 0.32 -16.17
CA LEU A 69 5.99 -0.42 -15.18
C LEU A 69 6.84 -1.08 -14.08
N GLY A 70 8.17 -1.06 -14.21
CA GLY A 70 9.12 -1.59 -13.23
C GLY A 70 9.20 -3.12 -13.22
N ALA A 71 9.06 -3.74 -14.39
CA ALA A 71 9.28 -5.16 -14.66
C ALA A 71 10.63 -5.40 -15.36
#